data_AF-A0A7L2QYH4-F1
#
_entry.id   AF-A0A7L2QYH4-F1
#
_cell.length_a   1.000
_cell.length_b   1.000
_cell.length_c   1.000
_cell.angle_alpha   90.00
_cell.angle_beta   90.00
_cell.angle_gamma   90.00
#
_symmetry.space_group_name_H-M   'P 1'
#
loop_
_entity.id
_entity.type
_entity.pdbx_description
1 polymer ?
#
loop_
_entity_poly.entity_id
_entity_poly.type
_entity_poly.pdbx_seq_one_letter_code
_entity_poly.pdbx_strand_id
1 'polypeptide(L)' 'RIMKKVTMEPSERLANLQALWDSQTVAELGPCGGFSQMYACVCDWLGFPYREEVQW' A
#
# COMPACT_ATOMS: atom_id res chain seq x y z
N ARG A 1 -6.29 0.10 8.76
CA ARG A 1 -4.88 -0.23 9.10
C ARG A 1 -4.53 -1.55 8.42
N ILE A 2 -3.58 -1.55 7.48
CA ILE A 2 -3.16 -2.76 6.74
C ILE A 2 -2.34 -3.68 7.66
N MET A 3 -1.44 -3.11 8.47
CA MET A 3 -0.71 -3.84 9.52
C MET A 3 -1.36 -3.63 10.89
N LYS A 4 -1.47 -4.71 11.68
CA LYS A 4 -2.16 -4.70 12.99
C LYS A 4 -1.45 -3.83 14.04
N LYS A 5 -0.18 -4.14 14.33
CA LYS A 5 0.66 -3.40 15.29
C LYS A 5 2.12 -3.48 14.85
N VAL A 6 2.83 -2.36 14.91
CA VAL A 6 4.28 -2.27 14.66
C VAL A 6 4.93 -1.68 15.89
N THR A 7 6.00 -2.30 16.37
CA THR A 7 6.82 -1.86 17.51
C THR A 7 8.28 -1.99 17.12
N MET A 8 9.11 -0.99 17.44
CA MET A 8 10.51 -0.98 17.06
C MET A 8 11.34 -0.22 18.09
N GLU A 9 12.54 -0.73 18.36
CA GLU A 9 13.52 -0.07 19.23
C GLU A 9 14.75 0.40 18.44
N PRO A 10 15.27 1.60 18.71
CA PRO A 10 14.65 2.67 19.51
C PRO A 10 13.37 3.22 18.89
N SER A 11 12.41 3.66 19.72
CA SER A 11 11.10 4.16 19.30
C SER A 11 11.18 5.36 18.34
N GLU A 12 12.22 6.19 18.45
CA GLU A 12 12.49 7.31 17.54
C GLU A 12 12.56 6.88 16.07
N ARG A 13 13.03 5.66 15.80
CA ARG A 13 13.10 5.16 14.43
C ARG A 13 11.73 5.03 13.78
N LEU A 14 10.67 4.72 14.55
CA LEU A 14 9.30 4.72 14.01
C LEU A 14 8.82 6.14 13.70
N ALA A 15 9.15 7.10 14.54
CA ALA A 15 8.83 8.51 14.28
C ALA A 15 9.53 9.02 13.01
N ASN A 16 10.81 8.66 12.83
CA ASN A 16 11.57 9.02 11.64
C ASN A 16 11.00 8.40 10.36
N LEU A 17 10.56 7.13 10.42
CA LEU A 17 9.90 6.46 9.30
C LEU A 17 8.54 7.10 8.96
N GLN A 18 7.77 7.50 9.97
CA GLN A 18 6.50 8.19 9.76
C GLN A 18 6.72 9.55 9.07
N ALA A 19 7.65 10.36 9.57
CA ALA A 19 7.99 11.65 8.96
C ALA A 19 8.49 11.48 7.51
N LEU A 20 9.28 10.45 7.23
CA LEU A 20 9.71 10.11 5.88
C LEU A 20 8.52 9.78 4.98
N TRP A 21 7.58 8.97 5.45
CA TRP A 21 6.39 8.60 4.67
C TRP A 21 5.51 9.81 4.37
N ASP A 22 5.29 10.67 5.38
CA ASP A 22 4.46 11.87 5.24
C ASP A 22 5.08 12.92 4.31
N SER A 23 6.41 12.91 4.17
CA SER A 23 7.13 13.81 3.25
C SER A 23 7.03 13.41 1.78
N GLN A 24 6.57 12.19 1.48
CA GLN A 24 6.47 11.72 0.10
C GLN A 24 5.21 12.27 -0.57
N THR A 25 5.37 12.82 -1.77
CA THR A 25 4.23 13.16 -2.61
C THR A 25 3.57 11.88 -3.11
N VAL A 26 2.33 11.64 -2.70
CA VAL A 26 1.52 10.55 -3.24
C VAL A 26 1.06 10.97 -4.63
N ALA A 27 1.39 10.17 -5.65
CA ALA A 27 0.89 10.40 -6.99
C ALA A 27 -0.63 10.28 -7.01
N GLU A 28 -1.28 11.03 -7.91
CA GLU A 28 -2.73 10.91 -8.12
C GLU A 28 -3.10 9.45 -8.32
N LEU A 29 -4.05 8.97 -7.52
CA LEU A 29 -4.54 7.62 -7.62
C LEU A 29 -5.24 7.47 -8.97
N GLY A 30 -5.05 6.31 -9.61
CA GLY A 30 -5.78 5.96 -10.83
C GLY A 30 -7.31 5.95 -10.62
N PRO A 31 -8.08 5.63 -11.67
CA PRO A 31 -9.54 5.54 -11.59
C PRO A 31 -10.02 4.74 -10.39
N CYS A 32 -11.18 5.14 -9.85
CA CYS A 32 -11.77 4.52 -8.66
C CYS A 32 -10.82 4.47 -7.44
N GLY A 33 -9.92 5.46 -7.30
CA GLY A 33 -8.99 5.53 -6.17
C GLY A 33 -7.89 4.46 -6.20
N GLY A 34 -7.45 4.06 -7.39
CA GLY A 34 -6.39 3.06 -7.56
C GLY A 34 -6.88 1.60 -7.47
N PHE A 35 -8.15 1.33 -7.81
CA PHE A 35 -8.74 0.00 -7.75
C PHE A 35 -7.89 -1.06 -8.46
N SER A 36 -7.49 -0.81 -9.71
CA SER A 36 -6.73 -1.77 -10.52
C SER A 36 -5.37 -2.12 -9.88
N GLN A 37 -4.70 -1.14 -9.27
CA GLN A 37 -3.45 -1.36 -8.55
C GLN A 37 -3.68 -2.23 -7.31
N MET A 38 -4.71 -1.93 -6.52
CA MET A 38 -5.07 -2.73 -5.35
C MET A 38 -5.49 -4.15 -5.72
N TYR A 39 -6.25 -4.31 -6.80
CA TYR A 39 -6.67 -5.61 -7.33
C TYR A 39 -5.45 -6.48 -7.66
N ALA A 40 -4.47 -5.93 -8.39
CA ALA A 40 -3.22 -6.64 -8.69
C ALA A 40 -2.50 -7.10 -7.41
N CYS A 41 -2.35 -6.21 -6.42
CA CYS A 41 -1.72 -6.54 -5.15
C CYS A 41 -2.47 -7.63 -4.37
N VAL A 42 -3.80 -7.62 -4.38
CA VAL A 42 -4.62 -8.61 -3.68
C VAL A 42 -4.54 -9.97 -4.38
N CYS A 43 -4.53 -10.02 -5.71
CA CYS A 43 -4.33 -11.24 -6.47
C CYS A 43 -2.98 -11.89 -6.14
N ASP A 44 -1.89 -11.11 -6.14
CA ASP A 44 -0.56 -11.59 -5.74
C ASP A 44 -0.55 -12.12 -4.31
N TRP A 45 -1.09 -11.35 -3.36
CA TRP A 45 -1.14 -11.73 -1.95
C TRP A 45 -1.93 -13.02 -1.69
N LEU A 46 -3.04 -13.24 -2.41
CA LEU A 46 -3.88 -14.43 -2.27
C LEU A 46 -3.47 -15.60 -3.19
N GLY A 47 -2.50 -15.39 -4.08
CA GLY A 47 -2.09 -16.38 -5.08
C GLY A 47 -3.15 -16.64 -6.15
N PHE A 48 -4.03 -15.67 -6.43
CA PHE A 48 -5.01 -15.76 -7.51
C PHE A 48 -4.44 -15.27 -8.84
N PRO A 49 -4.83 -15.86 -9.98
CA PRO A 49 -4.43 -15.35 -11.27
C PRO A 49 -5.01 -13.95 -11.48
N TYR A 50 -4.15 -13.02 -11.85
CA TYR A 50 -4.55 -11.68 -12.28
C TYR A 50 -5.35 -11.76 -13.59
N ARG A 51 -6.46 -11.02 -13.67
CA ARG A 51 -7.33 -10.96 -14.84
C ARG A 51 -7.37 -9.55 -15.40
N GLU A 52 -6.92 -9.37 -16.64
CA GLU A 52 -6.87 -8.05 -17.28
C GLU A 52 -8.27 -7.45 -17.49
N GLU A 53 -9.30 -8.29 -17.59
CA GLU A 53 -10.69 -7.88 -17.78
C GLU A 53 -11.27 -7.16 -16.55
N VAL A 54 -10.64 -7.27 -15.38
CA VAL A 54 -11.08 -6.62 -14.14
C VAL A 54 -10.55 -5.17 -14.03
N GLN A 55 -9.43 -4.86 -14.71
CA GLN A 55 -8.87 -3.51 -14.73
C GLN A 55 -9.32 -2.66 -15.93
N TRP A 56 -9.92 -3.28 -16.95
CA TRP A 56 -10.34 -2.65 -18.21
C TRP A 56 -11.67 -1.89 -18.06
#